data_AF-A0A7V8N1G5-F1
#
_entry.id   AF-A0A7V8N1G5-F1
#
_cell.length_a   1.000
_cell.length_b   1.000
_cell.length_c   1.000
_cell.angle_alpha   90.00
_cell.angle_beta   90.00
_cell.angle_gamma   90.00
#
_symmetry.space_group_name_H-M   'P 1'
#
loop_
_entity.id
_entity.type
_entity.pdbx_description
1 polymer ?
#
loop_
_entity_poly.entity_id
_entity_poly.type
_entity_poly.pdbx_seq_one_letter_code
_entity_poly.pdbx_strand_id
1 'polypeptide(L)'
;MKTKAHFLLTIIWSISASATLTILAAIPLFHGLINIFQLPELTYLSEKTISYNFDKLMRYLLNPAIQKLNMPDFTSSQAGLKHFADVKQLFLLAILLTVVLLVPTFLFIKKKRYIQFYQGIKICLVISVFIGIIALFGGFDSIFISFHQIFFRDATWLFDPATDPVINILPENYFMLCFMIFGVIYMVFWSYLLLKTKRSFSNEKN
;
A
#
# COMPACT_ATOMS: atom_id res chain seq x y z
N MET A 1 -26.67 -13.89 7.11
CA MET A 1 -25.26 -14.34 7.17
C MET A 1 -24.50 -14.09 5.86
N LYS A 2 -24.99 -14.53 4.70
CA LYS A 2 -24.30 -14.36 3.40
C LYS A 2 -23.91 -12.90 3.08
N THR A 3 -24.78 -11.92 3.31
CA THR A 3 -24.49 -10.50 2.97
C THR A 3 -23.39 -9.88 3.84
N LYS A 4 -23.31 -10.23 5.12
CA LYS A 4 -22.24 -9.76 6.03
C LYS A 4 -20.87 -10.28 5.57
N ALA A 5 -20.80 -11.55 5.15
CA ALA A 5 -19.58 -12.12 4.58
C ALA A 5 -19.13 -11.37 3.31
N HIS A 6 -20.04 -11.04 2.40
CA HIS A 6 -19.68 -10.25 1.20
C HIS A 6 -19.17 -8.85 1.55
N PHE A 7 -19.72 -8.22 2.59
CA PHE A 7 -19.23 -6.92 3.05
C PHE A 7 -17.82 -7.01 3.63
N LEU A 8 -17.53 -8.04 4.44
CA LEU A 8 -16.17 -8.31 4.93
C LEU A 8 -15.18 -8.57 3.79
N LEU A 9 -15.56 -9.40 2.81
CA LEU A 9 -14.74 -9.64 1.62
C LEU A 9 -14.51 -8.36 0.82
N THR A 10 -15.48 -7.46 0.77
CA THR A 10 -15.34 -6.15 0.10
C THR A 10 -14.37 -5.23 0.86
N ILE A 11 -14.30 -5.31 2.20
CA ILE A 11 -13.29 -4.59 2.99
C ILE A 11 -11.88 -5.14 2.69
N ILE A 12 -11.71 -6.45 2.72
CA ILE A 12 -10.41 -7.08 2.42
C ILE A 12 -9.98 -6.76 0.98
N TRP A 13 -10.91 -6.83 0.03
CA TRP A 13 -10.66 -6.47 -1.36
C TRP A 13 -10.27 -5.01 -1.51
N SER A 14 -10.96 -4.06 -0.85
CA SER A 14 -10.64 -2.63 -1.01
C SER A 14 -9.29 -2.28 -0.41
N ILE A 15 -8.90 -2.87 0.72
CA ILE A 15 -7.53 -2.75 1.26
C ILE A 15 -6.52 -3.29 0.25
N SER A 16 -6.73 -4.51 -0.26
CA SER A 16 -5.80 -5.16 -1.19
C SER A 16 -5.69 -4.40 -2.51
N ALA A 17 -6.81 -3.90 -3.05
CA ALA A 17 -6.89 -3.12 -4.28
C ALA A 17 -6.20 -1.76 -4.11
N SER A 18 -6.42 -1.05 -3.00
CA SER A 18 -5.70 0.18 -2.69
C SER A 18 -4.20 -0.07 -2.59
N ALA A 19 -3.77 -1.13 -1.91
CA ALA A 19 -2.35 -1.50 -1.82
C ALA A 19 -1.76 -1.80 -3.20
N THR A 20 -2.42 -2.63 -4.01
CA THR A 20 -1.98 -2.96 -5.37
C THR A 20 -1.85 -1.73 -6.25
N LEU A 21 -2.85 -0.84 -6.25
CA LEU A 21 -2.82 0.39 -7.04
C LEU A 21 -1.72 1.34 -6.56
N THR A 22 -1.52 1.47 -5.24
CA THR A 22 -0.40 2.22 -4.67
C THR A 22 0.95 1.65 -5.07
N ILE A 23 1.13 0.32 -5.03
CA ILE A 23 2.37 -0.33 -5.46
C ILE A 23 2.70 0.00 -6.92
N LEU A 24 1.69 -0.02 -7.80
CA LEU A 24 1.87 0.35 -9.21
C LEU A 24 2.18 1.84 -9.38
N ALA A 25 1.53 2.71 -8.60
CA ALA A 25 1.78 4.14 -8.60
C ALA A 25 3.13 4.53 -7.96
N ALA A 26 3.65 3.71 -7.04
CA ALA A 26 4.88 3.94 -6.30
C ALA A 26 6.11 4.00 -7.23
N ILE A 27 6.07 3.31 -8.38
CA ILE A 27 7.16 3.32 -9.37
C ILE A 27 7.32 4.70 -10.01
N PRO A 28 6.36 5.23 -10.79
CA PRO A 28 6.51 6.56 -11.38
C PRO A 28 6.60 7.66 -10.33
N LEU A 29 5.97 7.48 -9.16
CA LEU A 29 6.11 8.39 -8.03
C LEU A 29 7.57 8.48 -7.57
N PHE A 30 8.25 7.33 -7.40
CA PHE A 30 9.65 7.31 -6.98
C PHE A 30 10.53 8.08 -7.96
N HIS A 31 10.45 7.75 -9.26
CA HIS A 31 11.23 8.41 -10.30
C HIS A 31 10.99 9.92 -10.34
N GLY A 32 9.74 10.37 -10.17
CA GLY A 32 9.42 11.80 -10.10
C GLY A 32 9.95 12.51 -8.86
N LEU A 33 10.26 11.78 -7.79
CA LEU A 33 10.70 12.33 -6.51
C LEU A 33 12.23 12.32 -6.31
N ILE A 34 13.00 11.63 -7.16
CA ILE A 34 14.46 11.48 -6.98
C ILE A 34 15.15 12.83 -6.77
N ASN A 35 14.89 13.78 -7.66
CA ASN A 35 15.50 15.11 -7.60
C ASN A 35 14.82 16.03 -6.58
N ILE A 36 13.52 15.81 -6.29
CA ILE A 36 12.79 16.56 -5.25
C ILE A 36 13.36 16.24 -3.87
N PHE A 37 13.74 14.98 -3.63
CA PHE A 37 14.36 14.52 -2.38
C PHE A 37 15.88 14.62 -2.37
N GLN A 38 16.50 15.16 -3.42
CA GLN A 38 17.96 15.33 -3.51
C GLN A 38 18.72 14.01 -3.24
N LEU A 39 18.16 12.88 -3.71
CA LEU A 39 18.76 11.57 -3.49
C LEU A 39 20.17 11.46 -4.10
N PRO A 40 20.47 12.04 -5.28
CA PRO A 40 21.83 12.03 -5.81
C PRO A 40 22.86 12.66 -4.87
N GLU A 41 22.51 13.79 -4.26
CA GLU A 41 23.38 14.51 -3.33
C GLU A 41 23.54 13.76 -2.00
N LEU A 42 22.45 13.19 -1.48
CA LEU A 42 22.46 12.45 -0.20
C LEU A 42 23.21 11.12 -0.28
N THR A 43 23.18 10.46 -1.45
CA THR A 43 23.78 9.14 -1.65
C THR A 43 25.10 9.16 -2.41
N TYR A 44 25.48 10.31 -2.98
CA TYR A 44 26.61 10.45 -3.91
C TYR A 44 26.53 9.52 -5.13
N LEU A 45 25.31 9.17 -5.55
CA LEU A 45 25.03 8.32 -6.71
C LEU A 45 24.36 9.13 -7.82
N SER A 46 24.55 8.72 -9.06
CA SER A 46 23.80 9.32 -10.16
C SER A 46 22.31 8.95 -10.08
N GLU A 47 21.42 9.84 -10.54
CA GLU A 47 19.98 9.56 -10.69
C GLU A 47 19.74 8.23 -11.43
N LYS A 48 20.51 7.97 -12.49
CA LYS A 48 20.44 6.72 -13.27
C LYS A 48 20.75 5.49 -12.42
N THR A 49 21.75 5.56 -11.55
CA THR A 49 22.12 4.45 -10.64
C THR A 49 21.01 4.20 -9.62
N ILE A 50 20.45 5.27 -9.05
CA ILE A 50 19.34 5.20 -8.08
C ILE A 50 18.11 4.56 -8.73
N SER A 51 17.65 5.11 -9.85
CA SER A 51 16.53 4.58 -10.65
C SER A 51 16.74 3.11 -11.01
N TYR A 52 17.93 2.75 -11.48
CA TYR A 52 18.24 1.38 -11.90
C TYR A 52 18.10 0.36 -10.76
N ASN A 53 18.61 0.67 -9.56
CA ASN A 53 18.53 -0.24 -8.41
C ASN A 53 17.12 -0.28 -7.82
N PHE A 54 16.41 0.84 -7.78
CA PHE A 54 15.00 0.86 -7.41
C PHE A 54 14.16 0.00 -8.37
N ASP A 55 14.39 0.09 -9.68
CA ASP A 55 13.70 -0.72 -10.68
C ASP A 55 14.01 -2.22 -10.53
N LYS A 56 15.24 -2.58 -10.15
CA LYS A 56 15.61 -3.98 -9.81
C LYS A 56 14.85 -4.47 -8.60
N LEU A 57 14.76 -3.65 -7.55
CA LEU A 57 13.98 -3.96 -6.36
C LEU A 57 12.51 -4.18 -6.71
N MET A 58 11.88 -3.22 -7.40
CA MET A 58 10.46 -3.30 -7.78
C MET A 58 10.19 -4.50 -8.70
N ARG A 59 11.10 -4.80 -9.63
CA ARG A 59 11.00 -6.00 -10.49
C ARG A 59 11.06 -7.29 -9.67
N TYR A 60 11.90 -7.36 -8.65
CA TYR A 60 11.97 -8.52 -7.75
C TYR A 60 10.69 -8.67 -6.92
N LEU A 61 10.19 -7.58 -6.33
CA LEU A 61 9.00 -7.57 -5.47
C LEU A 61 7.73 -7.94 -6.25
N LEU A 62 7.61 -7.52 -7.52
CA LEU A 62 6.42 -7.75 -8.35
C LEU A 62 6.44 -9.07 -9.12
N ASN A 63 7.60 -9.70 -9.30
CA ASN A 63 7.71 -10.88 -10.15
C ASN A 63 7.95 -12.17 -9.32
N PRO A 64 6.95 -13.07 -9.22
CA PRO A 64 7.10 -14.32 -8.47
C PRO A 64 8.20 -15.23 -9.03
N ALA A 65 8.56 -15.12 -10.32
CA ALA A 65 9.58 -15.95 -10.93
C ALA A 65 11.02 -15.58 -10.49
N ILE A 66 11.26 -14.34 -10.05
CA ILE A 66 12.61 -13.88 -9.66
C ILE A 66 12.89 -14.25 -8.21
N GLN A 67 13.67 -15.31 -7.96
CA GLN A 67 13.89 -15.82 -6.60
C GLN A 67 14.92 -15.06 -5.77
N LYS A 68 15.84 -14.32 -6.41
CA LYS A 68 16.93 -13.62 -5.73
C LYS A 68 16.90 -12.14 -6.10
N LEU A 69 16.91 -11.28 -5.08
CA LEU A 69 17.14 -9.85 -5.25
C LEU A 69 18.63 -9.64 -5.56
N ASN A 70 18.89 -8.80 -6.56
CA ASN A 70 20.24 -8.36 -6.90
C ASN A 70 20.19 -6.87 -7.28
N MET A 71 20.73 -6.03 -6.39
CA MET A 71 20.93 -4.60 -6.58
C MET A 71 22.44 -4.37 -6.72
N PRO A 72 22.97 -4.24 -7.95
CA PRO A 72 24.41 -4.29 -8.17
C PRO A 72 25.19 -3.13 -7.54
N ASP A 73 24.51 -2.00 -7.24
CA ASP A 73 25.14 -0.83 -6.63
C ASP A 73 24.84 -0.70 -5.12
N PHE A 74 24.06 -1.62 -4.55
CA PHE A 74 23.76 -1.66 -3.12
C PHE A 74 24.14 -3.01 -2.52
N THR A 75 24.99 -3.00 -1.51
CA THR A 75 25.16 -4.17 -0.63
C THR A 75 23.82 -4.51 0.02
N SER A 76 23.64 -5.77 0.38
CA SER A 76 22.44 -6.21 1.11
C SER A 76 22.85 -7.26 2.12
N SER A 77 22.55 -7.01 3.38
CA SER A 77 22.75 -7.98 4.45
C SER A 77 21.79 -9.16 4.28
N GLN A 78 22.07 -10.27 4.98
CA GLN A 78 21.15 -11.39 5.01
C GLN A 78 19.79 -11.01 5.63
N ALA A 79 19.80 -10.09 6.61
CA ALA A 79 18.59 -9.54 7.21
C ALA A 79 17.80 -8.71 6.19
N GLY A 80 18.45 -7.78 5.48
CA GLY A 80 17.82 -6.95 4.46
C GLY A 80 17.20 -7.75 3.32
N LEU A 81 17.93 -8.76 2.81
CA LEU A 81 17.43 -9.69 1.79
C LEU A 81 16.21 -10.48 2.29
N LYS A 82 16.23 -10.95 3.54
CA LYS A 82 15.08 -11.63 4.14
C LYS A 82 13.88 -10.69 4.25
N HIS A 83 14.07 -9.46 4.73
CA HIS A 83 12.97 -8.50 4.82
C HIS A 83 12.33 -8.25 3.45
N PHE A 84 13.13 -8.02 2.39
CA PHE A 84 12.58 -7.86 1.04
C PHE A 84 11.88 -9.10 0.51
N ALA A 85 12.29 -10.31 0.91
CA ALA A 85 11.56 -11.53 0.59
C ALA A 85 10.19 -11.57 1.30
N ASP A 86 10.10 -11.13 2.55
CA ASP A 86 8.83 -11.04 3.27
C ASP A 86 7.92 -9.96 2.66
N VAL A 87 8.45 -8.79 2.31
CA VAL A 87 7.73 -7.72 1.59
C VAL A 87 7.22 -8.21 0.24
N LYS A 88 8.01 -9.01 -0.49
CA LYS A 88 7.59 -9.62 -1.75
C LYS A 88 6.35 -10.50 -1.55
N GLN A 89 6.31 -11.33 -0.51
CA GLN A 89 5.13 -12.14 -0.23
C GLN A 89 3.90 -11.27 0.05
N LEU A 90 4.07 -10.15 0.78
CA LEU A 90 2.99 -9.23 1.07
C LEU A 90 2.48 -8.51 -0.20
N PHE A 91 3.37 -8.11 -1.10
CA PHE A 91 3.00 -7.53 -2.41
C PHE A 91 2.20 -8.52 -3.26
N LEU A 92 2.69 -9.74 -3.39
CA LEU A 92 2.02 -10.79 -4.16
C LEU A 92 0.67 -11.18 -3.54
N LEU A 93 0.58 -11.22 -2.21
CA LEU A 93 -0.67 -11.46 -1.50
C LEU A 93 -1.70 -10.35 -1.78
N ALA A 94 -1.29 -9.08 -1.74
CA ALA A 94 -2.18 -7.96 -2.06
C ALA A 94 -2.73 -8.09 -3.49
N ILE A 95 -1.85 -8.35 -4.48
CA ILE A 95 -2.24 -8.54 -5.88
C ILE A 95 -3.19 -9.73 -6.02
N LEU A 96 -2.88 -10.87 -5.40
CA LEU A 96 -3.71 -12.07 -5.42
C LEU A 96 -5.11 -11.79 -4.86
N LEU A 97 -5.20 -11.17 -3.68
CA LEU A 97 -6.48 -10.84 -3.05
C LEU A 97 -7.29 -9.82 -3.86
N THR A 98 -6.64 -8.85 -4.50
CA THR A 98 -7.29 -7.93 -5.43
C THR A 98 -7.97 -8.68 -6.58
N VAL A 99 -7.29 -9.66 -7.18
CA VAL A 99 -7.84 -10.44 -8.30
C VAL A 99 -8.93 -11.40 -7.83
N VAL A 100 -8.65 -12.23 -6.82
CA VAL A 100 -9.55 -13.30 -6.35
C VAL A 100 -10.84 -12.72 -5.75
N LEU A 101 -10.75 -11.62 -5.00
CA LEU A 101 -11.92 -11.02 -4.35
C LEU A 101 -12.67 -10.01 -5.25
N LEU A 102 -12.23 -9.81 -6.50
CA LEU A 102 -12.90 -8.92 -7.45
C LEU A 102 -14.33 -9.38 -7.74
N VAL A 103 -14.52 -10.66 -8.07
CA VAL A 103 -15.83 -11.23 -8.41
C VAL A 103 -16.84 -11.12 -7.25
N PRO A 104 -16.55 -11.58 -6.02
CA PRO A 104 -17.50 -11.45 -4.92
C PRO A 104 -17.82 -9.99 -4.58
N THR A 105 -16.83 -9.08 -4.67
CA THR A 105 -17.04 -7.63 -4.47
C THR A 105 -17.92 -7.04 -5.57
N PHE A 106 -17.67 -7.37 -6.84
CA PHE A 106 -18.49 -6.95 -7.96
C PHE A 106 -19.94 -7.42 -7.81
N LEU A 107 -20.16 -8.68 -7.43
CA LEU A 107 -21.51 -9.21 -7.19
C LEU A 107 -22.20 -8.54 -6.01
N PHE A 108 -21.47 -8.15 -4.96
CA PHE A 108 -21.99 -7.39 -3.83
C PHE A 108 -22.47 -6.00 -4.26
N ILE A 109 -21.68 -5.30 -5.09
CA ILE A 109 -22.01 -3.98 -5.63
C ILE A 109 -23.17 -4.07 -6.63
N LYS A 110 -23.10 -4.99 -7.61
CA LYS A 110 -24.14 -5.19 -8.64
C LYS A 110 -25.50 -5.49 -8.03
N LYS A 111 -25.56 -6.30 -6.97
CA LYS A 111 -26.79 -6.63 -6.25
C LYS A 111 -27.23 -5.56 -5.26
N LYS A 112 -26.58 -4.38 -5.24
CA LYS A 112 -26.84 -3.25 -4.33
C LYS A 112 -26.86 -3.62 -2.84
N ARG A 113 -26.18 -4.70 -2.46
CA ARG A 113 -26.18 -5.22 -1.08
C ARG A 113 -25.49 -4.27 -0.09
N TYR A 114 -24.65 -3.37 -0.59
CA TYR A 114 -23.97 -2.33 0.19
C TYR A 114 -24.91 -1.35 0.89
N ILE A 115 -26.14 -1.16 0.39
CA ILE A 115 -27.12 -0.23 0.99
C ILE A 115 -27.43 -0.62 2.45
N GLN A 116 -27.45 -1.92 2.73
CA GLN A 116 -27.68 -2.48 4.07
C GLN A 116 -26.54 -2.16 5.06
N PHE A 117 -25.38 -1.69 4.57
CA PHE A 117 -24.17 -1.44 5.35
C PHE A 117 -23.81 0.05 5.40
N TYR A 118 -24.79 0.96 5.29
CA TYR A 118 -24.57 2.41 5.37
C TYR A 118 -23.67 2.83 6.55
N GLN A 119 -23.93 2.30 7.74
CA GLN A 119 -23.10 2.59 8.93
C GLN A 119 -21.69 2.00 8.80
N GLY A 120 -21.55 0.78 8.28
CA GLY A 120 -20.26 0.15 8.05
C GLY A 120 -19.39 0.91 7.05
N ILE A 121 -19.99 1.43 5.97
CA ILE A 121 -19.33 2.29 4.99
C ILE A 121 -18.81 3.56 5.65
N LYS A 122 -19.63 4.22 6.50
CA LYS A 122 -19.19 5.39 7.26
C LYS A 122 -18.05 5.07 8.23
N ILE A 123 -18.09 3.93 8.92
CA ILE A 123 -17.01 3.50 9.81
C ILE A 123 -15.70 3.32 9.03
N CYS A 124 -15.74 2.70 7.85
CA CYS A 124 -14.55 2.55 7.00
C CYS A 124 -13.93 3.91 6.64
N LEU A 125 -14.77 4.91 6.32
CA LEU A 125 -14.32 6.27 6.02
C LEU A 125 -13.77 6.99 7.25
N VAL A 126 -14.49 6.97 8.38
CA VAL A 126 -14.09 7.65 9.62
C VAL A 126 -12.76 7.10 10.14
N ILE A 127 -12.58 5.78 10.15
CA ILE A 127 -11.30 5.15 10.56
C ILE A 127 -10.17 5.61 9.64
N SER A 128 -10.40 5.65 8.32
CA SER A 128 -9.38 6.05 7.36
C SER A 128 -8.97 7.52 7.52
N VAL A 129 -9.96 8.41 7.71
CA VAL A 129 -9.71 9.83 7.97
C VAL A 129 -8.95 10.02 9.28
N PHE A 130 -9.36 9.30 10.34
CA PHE A 130 -8.70 9.38 11.64
C PHE A 130 -7.23 8.93 11.57
N ILE A 131 -6.96 7.79 10.93
CA ILE A 131 -5.59 7.31 10.71
C ILE A 131 -4.80 8.30 9.84
N GLY A 132 -5.40 8.85 8.78
CA GLY A 132 -4.76 9.84 7.92
C GLY A 132 -4.40 11.13 8.64
N ILE A 133 -5.26 11.61 9.54
CA ILE A 133 -4.96 12.75 10.42
C ILE A 133 -3.78 12.42 11.33
N ILE A 134 -3.77 11.25 12.00
CA ILE A 134 -2.64 10.86 12.85
C ILE A 134 -1.33 10.88 12.04
N ALA A 135 -1.33 10.30 10.83
CA ALA A 135 -0.14 10.30 9.98
C ALA A 135 0.34 11.72 9.64
N LEU A 136 -0.58 12.62 9.25
CA LEU A 136 -0.26 14.01 8.89
C LEU A 136 0.26 14.87 10.06
N PHE A 137 -0.15 14.56 11.29
CA PHE A 137 0.25 15.29 12.49
C PHE A 137 1.36 14.59 13.28
N GLY A 138 2.32 13.98 12.56
CA GLY A 138 3.55 13.43 13.13
C GLY A 138 3.45 11.99 13.66
N GLY A 139 2.32 11.29 13.43
CA GLY A 139 2.14 9.90 13.84
C GLY A 139 2.58 8.86 12.81
N PHE A 140 3.13 9.28 11.66
CA PHE A 140 3.47 8.36 10.57
C PHE A 140 4.52 7.32 11.01
N ASP A 141 5.58 7.72 11.70
CA ASP A 141 6.60 6.79 12.23
C ASP A 141 6.00 5.67 13.09
N SER A 142 5.09 6.03 14.00
CA SER A 142 4.42 5.06 14.86
C SER A 142 3.54 4.09 14.05
N ILE A 143 2.86 4.59 13.01
CA ILE A 143 2.10 3.75 12.08
C ILE A 143 3.03 2.83 11.28
N PHE A 144 4.15 3.35 10.80
CA PHE A 144 5.15 2.60 10.04
C PHE A 144 5.76 1.48 10.89
N ILE A 145 6.20 1.78 12.12
CA ILE A 145 6.73 0.78 13.05
C ILE A 145 5.66 -0.26 13.40
N SER A 146 4.44 0.17 13.71
CA SER A 146 3.34 -0.75 14.05
C SER A 146 3.01 -1.68 12.90
N PHE A 147 3.00 -1.18 11.66
CA PHE A 147 2.84 -2.00 10.46
C PHE A 147 3.94 -3.07 10.39
N HIS A 148 5.19 -2.69 10.61
CA HIS A 148 6.29 -3.65 10.56
C HIS A 148 6.18 -4.71 11.65
N GLN A 149 5.81 -4.34 12.87
CA GLN A 149 5.62 -5.30 13.97
C GLN A 149 4.44 -6.26 13.74
N ILE A 150 3.39 -5.82 13.04
CA ILE A 150 2.22 -6.66 12.72
C ILE A 150 2.59 -7.70 11.65
N PHE A 151 3.31 -7.30 10.60
CA PHE A 151 3.57 -8.16 9.43
C PHE A 151 4.92 -8.89 9.47
N PHE A 152 5.92 -8.35 10.17
CA PHE A 152 7.27 -8.90 10.28
C PHE A 152 7.59 -9.16 11.75
N ARG A 153 7.64 -10.43 12.13
CA ARG A 153 7.79 -10.87 13.54
C ARG A 153 9.23 -10.79 14.06
N ASP A 154 10.18 -10.48 13.20
CA ASP A 154 11.60 -10.34 13.51
C ASP A 154 12.06 -8.89 13.29
N ALA A 155 13.31 -8.62 13.62
CA ALA A 155 13.92 -7.29 13.48
C ALA A 155 14.58 -7.07 12.11
N THR A 156 14.33 -7.92 11.11
CA THR A 156 15.06 -7.85 9.82
C THR A 156 14.73 -6.61 9.00
N TRP A 157 13.65 -5.90 9.33
CA TRP A 157 13.25 -4.63 8.73
C TRP A 157 14.04 -3.41 9.26
N LEU A 158 14.84 -3.57 10.32
CA LEU A 158 15.74 -2.52 10.80
C LEU A 158 17.02 -2.53 9.96
N PHE A 159 17.05 -1.71 8.92
CA PHE A 159 18.20 -1.60 8.02
C PHE A 159 19.32 -0.76 8.66
N ASP A 160 20.54 -1.25 8.54
CA ASP A 160 21.75 -0.48 8.83
C ASP A 160 22.25 0.14 7.50
N PRO A 161 22.36 1.47 7.38
CA PRO A 161 22.86 2.13 6.17
C PRO A 161 24.24 1.63 5.69
N ALA A 162 25.07 1.07 6.58
CA ALA A 162 26.38 0.52 6.23
C ALA A 162 26.29 -0.84 5.52
N THR A 163 25.30 -1.68 5.87
CA THR A 163 25.12 -3.01 5.27
C THR A 163 24.00 -3.07 4.23
N ASP A 164 23.02 -2.16 4.34
CA ASP A 164 21.80 -2.07 3.54
C ASP A 164 21.57 -0.61 3.05
N PRO A 165 22.50 -0.04 2.25
CA PRO A 165 22.46 1.35 1.79
C PRO A 165 21.23 1.72 0.95
N VAL A 166 20.45 0.72 0.50
CA VAL A 166 19.16 0.94 -0.16
C VAL A 166 18.20 1.78 0.68
N ILE A 167 18.32 1.76 2.02
CA ILE A 167 17.50 2.61 2.90
C ILE A 167 17.71 4.11 2.60
N ASN A 168 18.91 4.50 2.17
CA ASN A 168 19.25 5.89 1.90
C ASN A 168 18.53 6.45 0.67
N ILE A 169 18.07 5.59 -0.25
CA ILE A 169 17.26 6.02 -1.39
C ILE A 169 15.75 5.89 -1.13
N LEU A 170 15.32 5.31 -0.02
CA LEU A 170 13.91 5.11 0.35
C LEU A 170 13.56 5.93 1.60
N PRO A 171 13.53 7.27 1.51
CA PRO A 171 13.28 8.12 2.67
C PRO A 171 11.87 7.92 3.22
N GLU A 172 11.68 8.20 4.50
CA GLU A 172 10.37 8.14 5.18
C GLU A 172 9.28 8.91 4.43
N ASN A 173 9.61 10.12 3.92
CA ASN A 173 8.70 10.95 3.13
C ASN A 173 8.15 10.24 1.89
N TYR A 174 8.94 9.36 1.25
CA TYR A 174 8.46 8.54 0.12
C TYR A 174 7.38 7.55 0.57
N PHE A 175 7.61 6.86 1.70
CA PHE A 175 6.63 5.95 2.27
C PHE A 175 5.38 6.67 2.77
N MET A 176 5.52 7.87 3.34
CA MET A 176 4.38 8.70 3.72
C MET A 176 3.53 9.07 2.50
N LEU A 177 4.14 9.47 1.38
CA LEU A 177 3.40 9.75 0.15
C LEU A 177 2.68 8.50 -0.39
N CYS A 178 3.34 7.33 -0.39
CA CYS A 178 2.70 6.07 -0.74
C CYS A 178 1.49 5.76 0.17
N PHE A 179 1.65 5.97 1.47
CA PHE A 179 0.59 5.78 2.47
C PHE A 179 -0.60 6.72 2.24
N MET A 180 -0.34 7.99 1.91
CA MET A 180 -1.39 8.96 1.59
C MET A 180 -2.13 8.58 0.31
N ILE A 181 -1.43 8.15 -0.74
CA ILE A 181 -2.05 7.65 -1.98
C ILE A 181 -2.94 6.44 -1.69
N PHE A 182 -2.46 5.48 -0.89
CA PHE A 182 -3.24 4.33 -0.43
C PHE A 182 -4.54 4.79 0.26
N GLY A 183 -4.43 5.72 1.20
CA GLY A 183 -5.58 6.28 1.92
C GLY A 183 -6.58 6.97 1.00
N VAL A 184 -6.10 7.79 0.05
CA VAL A 184 -6.96 8.46 -0.94
C VAL A 184 -7.71 7.46 -1.80
N ILE A 185 -7.05 6.45 -2.37
CA ILE A 185 -7.68 5.42 -3.21
C ILE A 185 -8.76 4.68 -2.40
N TYR A 186 -8.44 4.29 -1.17
CA TYR A 186 -9.38 3.61 -0.27
C TYR A 186 -10.60 4.48 0.04
N MET A 187 -10.39 5.76 0.38
CA MET A 187 -11.46 6.71 0.68
C MET A 187 -12.34 7.00 -0.54
N VAL A 188 -11.77 7.11 -1.74
CA VAL A 188 -12.54 7.31 -2.98
C VAL A 188 -13.51 6.16 -3.21
N PHE A 189 -13.05 4.91 -3.06
CA PHE A 189 -13.91 3.73 -3.20
C PHE A 189 -15.11 3.74 -2.22
N TRP A 190 -14.86 3.97 -0.94
CA TRP A 190 -15.92 4.00 0.06
C TRP A 190 -16.83 5.21 -0.05
N SER A 191 -16.29 6.38 -0.42
CA SER A 191 -17.07 7.59 -0.69
C SER A 191 -18.02 7.37 -1.86
N TYR A 192 -17.57 6.72 -2.93
CA TYR A 192 -18.42 6.33 -4.05
C TYR A 192 -19.61 5.45 -3.60
N LEU A 193 -19.35 4.41 -2.80
CA LEU A 193 -20.42 3.55 -2.27
C LEU A 193 -21.37 4.31 -1.33
N LEU A 194 -20.85 5.24 -0.52
CA LEU A 194 -21.67 6.09 0.35
C LEU A 194 -22.62 6.97 -0.47
N LEU A 195 -22.12 7.63 -1.52
CA LEU A 195 -22.92 8.46 -2.42
C LEU A 195 -24.00 7.65 -3.12
N LYS A 196 -23.66 6.44 -3.61
CA LYS A 196 -24.63 5.52 -4.22
C LYS A 196 -25.70 5.07 -3.22
N THR A 197 -25.35 4.87 -1.96
CA THR A 197 -26.30 4.50 -0.89
C THR A 197 -27.27 5.64 -0.62
N LYS A 198 -26.76 6.87 -0.44
CA LYS A 198 -27.59 8.08 -0.20
C LYS A 198 -28.59 8.32 -1.34
N ARG A 199 -28.16 8.17 -2.60
CA ARG A 199 -29.05 8.31 -3.77
C ARG A 199 -30.17 7.27 -3.78
N SER A 200 -29.90 6.03 -3.37
CA SER A 200 -30.94 4.99 -3.31
C SER A 200 -32.03 5.35 -2.29
N PHE A 201 -31.65 5.81 -1.10
CA PHE A 201 -32.62 6.25 -0.08
C PHE A 201 -33.41 7.49 -0.49
N SER A 202 -32.83 8.39 -1.29
CA SER A 202 -33.56 9.55 -1.81
C SER A 202 -34.62 9.15 -2.84
N ASN A 203 -34.31 8.19 -3.71
CA ASN A 203 -35.22 7.73 -4.76
C ASN A 203 -36.38 6.87 -4.20
N GLU A 204 -36.24 6.28 -3.02
CA GLU A 204 -37.34 5.56 -2.34
C GLU A 204 -38.32 6.49 -1.61
N LYS A 205 -37.95 7.77 -1.42
CA LYS A 205 -38.79 8.78 -0.74
C LYS A 205 -39.61 9.65 -1.70
N ASN A 206 -39.36 9.53 -3.01
CA ASN A 206 -40.06 10.23 -4.09
C ASN A 206 -40.93 9.23 -4.84
#